data_AF-A0A2T9VC53-F1
#
_entry.id   AF-A0A2T9VC53-F1
#
_cell.length_a   1.000
_cell.length_b   1.000
_cell.length_c   1.000
_cell.angle_alpha   90.00
_cell.angle_beta   90.00
_cell.angle_gamma   90.00
#
_symmetry.space_group_name_H-M   'P 1'
#
loop_
_entity.id
_entity.type
_entity.pdbx_description
1 polymer ?
#
loop_
_entity_poly.entity_id
_entity_poly.type
_entity_poly.pdbx_seq_one_letter_code
_entity_poly.pdbx_strand_id
1 'polypeptide(L)'
;LMNAIALIASQTWRDHPVDLLLSLLVQSLTGLLLGAGIQRLRELNQSLQKELARNQHLAERLLETEESVRRDVARELHDDIGQTITAIRTQAGIVQRLAADNASVKQSGQLIEQLSLGVYDAVRRLLGRLRPRQLDDLTLEQAIRSLMREMELEGRGIVSHLEWRIDESALSENQRVTLFRVCQEGLNNIVKHADASAVT
;
A
#
# COMPACT_ATOMS: atom_id res chain seq x y z
N LEU A 1 57.05 -26.71 -5.63
CA LEU A 1 55.96 -27.58 -5.14
C LEU A 1 55.47 -28.56 -6.21
N MET A 2 54.99 -28.11 -7.37
CA MET A 2 54.59 -29.01 -8.49
C MET A 2 55.69 -29.98 -8.96
N ASN A 3 56.95 -29.52 -9.13
CA ASN A 3 58.04 -30.40 -9.59
C ASN A 3 58.48 -31.44 -8.55
N ALA A 4 58.32 -31.16 -7.25
CA ALA A 4 58.66 -32.11 -6.19
C ALA A 4 57.57 -33.20 -6.03
N ILE A 5 56.29 -32.81 -6.22
CA ILE A 5 55.16 -33.74 -6.24
C ILE A 5 55.24 -34.66 -7.47
N ALA A 6 55.65 -34.12 -8.63
CA ALA A 6 55.84 -34.90 -9.85
C ALA A 6 56.97 -35.94 -9.75
N LEU A 7 58.06 -35.63 -9.01
CA LEU A 7 59.20 -36.54 -8.84
C LEU A 7 58.94 -37.65 -7.80
N ILE A 8 58.21 -37.34 -6.73
CA ILE A 8 57.77 -38.33 -5.74
C ILE A 8 56.69 -39.26 -6.34
N ALA A 9 55.84 -38.72 -7.21
CA ALA A 9 54.91 -39.51 -8.00
C ALA A 9 55.64 -40.44 -8.98
N SER A 10 56.67 -39.97 -9.70
CA SER A 10 57.34 -40.80 -10.71
C SER A 10 58.08 -42.03 -10.14
N GLN A 11 58.44 -42.00 -8.86
CA GLN A 11 59.15 -43.09 -8.18
C GLN A 11 58.20 -44.13 -7.57
N THR A 12 56.97 -43.73 -7.20
CA THR A 12 55.87 -44.64 -6.81
C THR A 12 55.15 -45.26 -8.02
N TRP A 13 55.30 -44.67 -9.22
CA TRP A 13 54.65 -45.10 -10.46
C TRP A 13 55.09 -46.46 -11.03
N ARG A 14 56.23 -47.02 -10.60
CA ARG A 14 56.70 -48.32 -11.12
C ARG A 14 56.08 -49.53 -10.44
N ASP A 15 55.66 -49.41 -9.18
CA ASP A 15 55.31 -50.58 -8.37
C ASP A 15 53.79 -50.76 -8.20
N HIS A 16 52.97 -49.71 -8.35
CA HIS A 16 51.51 -49.77 -8.15
C HIS A 16 50.68 -48.96 -9.19
N PRO A 17 50.68 -49.35 -10.48
CA PRO A 17 49.94 -48.63 -11.53
C PRO A 17 48.40 -48.68 -11.34
N VAL A 18 47.89 -49.71 -10.68
CA VAL A 18 46.45 -49.90 -10.43
C VAL A 18 45.92 -48.85 -9.43
N ASP A 19 46.68 -48.54 -8.38
CA ASP A 19 46.27 -47.59 -7.35
C ASP A 19 46.16 -46.15 -7.90
N LEU A 20 47.04 -45.80 -8.84
CA LEU A 20 46.98 -44.51 -9.54
C LEU A 20 45.69 -44.39 -10.37
N LEU A 21 45.37 -45.41 -11.16
CA LEU A 21 44.15 -45.44 -11.98
C LEU A 21 42.90 -45.36 -11.12
N LEU A 22 42.85 -46.09 -10.00
CA LEU A 22 41.75 -46.01 -9.04
C LEU A 22 41.60 -44.60 -8.45
N SER A 23 42.71 -43.96 -8.07
CA SER A 23 42.67 -42.59 -7.53
C SER A 23 42.16 -41.56 -8.54
N LEU A 24 42.57 -41.67 -9.81
CA LEU A 24 42.12 -40.79 -10.90
C LEU A 24 40.65 -41.00 -11.24
N LEU A 25 40.17 -42.25 -11.23
CA LEU A 25 38.76 -42.57 -11.41
C LEU A 25 37.90 -42.00 -10.27
N VAL A 26 38.34 -42.16 -9.03
CA VAL A 26 37.64 -41.59 -7.86
C VAL A 26 37.62 -40.06 -7.93
N GLN A 27 38.73 -39.40 -8.26
CA GLN A 27 38.79 -37.94 -8.42
C GLN A 27 37.91 -37.45 -9.57
N SER A 28 37.89 -38.16 -10.70
CA SER A 28 37.03 -37.80 -11.84
C SER A 28 35.55 -37.98 -11.50
N LEU A 29 35.19 -39.08 -10.84
CA LEU A 29 33.82 -39.36 -10.42
C LEU A 29 33.34 -38.35 -9.37
N THR A 30 34.16 -38.02 -8.38
CA THR A 30 33.84 -37.00 -7.37
C THR A 30 33.70 -35.63 -8.00
N GLY A 31 34.57 -35.25 -8.94
CA GLY A 31 34.45 -34.01 -9.72
C GLY A 31 33.15 -33.93 -10.53
N LEU A 32 32.76 -35.02 -11.20
CA LEU A 32 31.50 -35.10 -11.94
C LEU A 32 30.28 -34.99 -11.01
N LEU A 33 30.28 -35.69 -9.87
CA LEU A 33 29.19 -35.64 -8.90
C LEU A 33 29.05 -34.25 -8.27
N LEU A 34 30.16 -33.62 -7.89
CA LEU A 34 30.17 -32.25 -7.38
C LEU A 34 29.72 -31.25 -8.44
N GLY A 35 30.20 -31.40 -9.68
CA GLY A 35 29.80 -30.57 -10.81
C GLY A 35 28.29 -30.64 -11.06
N ALA A 36 27.74 -31.86 -11.13
CA ALA A 36 26.31 -32.09 -11.29
C ALA A 36 25.50 -31.53 -10.09
N GLY A 37 25.99 -31.70 -8.86
CA GLY A 37 25.36 -31.16 -7.66
C GLY A 37 25.31 -29.63 -7.66
N ILE A 38 26.43 -28.97 -7.99
CA ILE A 38 26.52 -27.51 -8.08
C ILE A 38 25.63 -26.99 -9.21
N GLN A 39 25.62 -27.66 -10.37
CA GLN A 39 24.76 -27.29 -11.50
C GLN A 39 23.29 -27.38 -11.12
N ARG A 40 22.88 -28.46 -10.46
CA ARG A 40 21.50 -28.64 -9.98
C ARG A 40 21.11 -27.58 -8.95
N LEU A 41 22.00 -27.23 -8.04
CA LEU A 41 21.78 -26.19 -7.05
C LEU A 41 21.62 -24.81 -7.71
N ARG A 42 22.43 -24.51 -8.74
CA ARG A 42 22.30 -23.27 -9.53
C ARG A 42 20.97 -23.19 -10.26
N GLU A 43 20.54 -24.27 -10.91
CA GLU A 43 19.24 -24.33 -11.60
C GLU A 43 18.07 -24.12 -10.63
N LEU A 44 18.11 -24.78 -9.46
CA LEU A 44 17.10 -24.60 -8.41
C LEU A 44 17.06 -23.16 -7.89
N ASN A 45 18.22 -22.57 -7.62
CA ASN A 45 18.31 -21.17 -7.18
C ASN A 45 17.79 -20.20 -8.24
N GLN A 46 18.12 -20.40 -9.52
CA GLN A 46 17.61 -19.58 -10.62
C GLN A 46 16.09 -19.71 -10.77
N SER A 47 15.55 -20.93 -10.67
CA SER A 47 14.11 -21.17 -10.69
C SER A 47 13.41 -20.48 -9.51
N LEU A 48 13.99 -20.57 -8.31
CA LEU A 48 13.46 -19.91 -7.11
C LEU A 48 13.45 -18.39 -7.27
N GLN A 49 14.55 -17.80 -7.76
CA GLN A 49 14.63 -16.37 -8.02
C GLN A 49 13.59 -15.91 -9.04
N LYS A 50 13.37 -16.70 -10.10
CA LYS A 50 12.35 -16.40 -11.12
C LYS A 50 10.94 -16.44 -10.55
N GLU A 51 10.61 -17.44 -9.72
CA GLU A 51 9.31 -17.52 -9.06
C GLU A 51 9.11 -16.41 -8.02
N LEU A 52 10.17 -16.04 -7.27
CA LEU A 52 10.12 -14.90 -6.36
C LEU A 52 9.85 -13.59 -7.09
N ALA A 53 10.57 -13.32 -8.18
CA ALA A 53 10.36 -12.13 -9.00
C ALA A 53 8.94 -12.12 -9.59
N ARG A 54 8.44 -13.27 -10.03
CA ARG A 54 7.06 -13.41 -10.53
C ARG A 54 6.03 -13.12 -9.43
N ASN A 55 6.23 -13.65 -8.23
CA ASN A 55 5.34 -13.41 -7.10
C ASN A 55 5.33 -11.94 -6.68
N GLN A 56 6.50 -11.29 -6.63
CA GLN A 56 6.61 -9.85 -6.36
C GLN A 56 5.83 -9.04 -7.40
N HIS A 57 6.03 -9.32 -8.69
CA HIS A 57 5.31 -8.66 -9.78
C HIS A 57 3.79 -8.88 -9.72
N LEU A 58 3.33 -10.08 -9.35
CA LEU A 58 1.91 -10.37 -9.16
C LEU A 58 1.33 -9.62 -7.95
N ALA A 59 2.07 -9.54 -6.84
CA ALA A 59 1.66 -8.78 -5.67
C ALA A 59 1.53 -7.28 -5.98
N GLU A 60 2.49 -6.71 -6.72
CA GLU A 60 2.44 -5.32 -7.19
C GLU A 60 1.20 -5.08 -8.07
N ARG A 61 0.95 -5.94 -9.06
CA ARG A 61 -0.26 -5.83 -9.91
C ARG A 61 -1.56 -5.96 -9.13
N LEU A 62 -1.59 -6.81 -8.12
CA LEU A 62 -2.78 -6.98 -7.27
C LEU A 62 -3.05 -5.70 -6.49
N LEU A 63 -2.01 -5.07 -5.92
CA LEU A 63 -2.13 -3.78 -5.25
C LEU A 63 -2.61 -2.68 -6.19
N GLU A 64 -2.02 -2.59 -7.39
CA GLU A 64 -2.45 -1.63 -8.42
C GLU A 64 -3.92 -1.82 -8.82
N THR A 65 -4.33 -3.07 -9.01
CA THR A 65 -5.72 -3.41 -9.36
C THR A 65 -6.67 -3.07 -8.23
N GLU A 66 -6.32 -3.41 -6.98
CA GLU A 66 -7.13 -3.09 -5.81
C GLU A 66 -7.32 -1.58 -5.67
N GLU A 67 -6.26 -0.80 -5.87
CA GLU A 67 -6.33 0.66 -5.78
C GLU A 67 -7.14 1.27 -6.94
N SER A 68 -7.02 0.73 -8.15
CA SER A 68 -7.88 1.13 -9.29
C SER A 68 -9.35 0.89 -8.98
N VAL A 69 -9.69 -0.30 -8.47
CA VAL A 69 -11.07 -0.64 -8.10
C VAL A 69 -11.58 0.28 -6.99
N ARG A 70 -10.78 0.53 -5.95
CA ARG A 70 -11.14 1.48 -4.89
C ARG A 70 -11.38 2.88 -5.44
N ARG A 71 -10.54 3.34 -6.37
CA ARG A 71 -10.68 4.64 -7.04
C ARG A 71 -11.98 4.73 -7.81
N ASP A 72 -12.30 3.70 -8.59
CA ASP A 72 -13.49 3.69 -9.44
C ASP A 72 -14.77 3.61 -8.61
N VAL A 73 -14.81 2.72 -7.61
CA VAL A 73 -15.93 2.64 -6.66
C VAL A 73 -16.13 3.96 -5.91
N ALA A 74 -15.05 4.61 -5.47
CA ALA A 74 -15.16 5.90 -4.79
C ALA A 74 -15.68 7.02 -5.70
N ARG A 75 -15.36 6.97 -7.00
CA ARG A 75 -15.86 7.93 -7.99
C ARG A 75 -17.35 7.70 -8.27
N GLU A 76 -17.72 6.48 -8.60
CA GLU A 76 -19.10 6.10 -8.92
C GLU A 76 -20.05 6.40 -7.74
N LEU A 77 -19.67 5.99 -6.53
CA LEU A 77 -20.46 6.29 -5.32
C LEU A 77 -20.59 7.78 -5.06
N HIS A 78 -19.56 8.59 -5.32
CA HIS A 78 -19.66 10.04 -5.13
C HIS A 78 -20.62 10.69 -6.12
N ASP A 79 -20.51 10.31 -7.39
CA ASP A 79 -21.27 10.92 -8.46
C ASP A 79 -22.75 10.55 -8.29
N ASP A 80 -23.05 9.26 -8.11
CA ASP A 80 -24.42 8.78 -7.94
C ASP A 80 -25.06 9.32 -6.65
N ILE A 81 -24.38 9.19 -5.51
CA ILE A 81 -24.96 9.60 -4.22
C ILE A 81 -25.02 11.13 -4.13
N GLY A 82 -23.98 11.83 -4.58
CA GLY A 82 -23.92 13.29 -4.55
C GLY A 82 -25.03 13.92 -5.40
N GLN A 83 -25.25 13.41 -6.61
CA GLN A 83 -26.34 13.85 -7.48
C GLN A 83 -27.71 13.52 -6.86
N THR A 84 -27.89 12.30 -6.35
CA THR A 84 -29.15 11.90 -5.72
C THR A 84 -29.50 12.78 -4.52
N ILE A 85 -28.55 13.07 -3.64
CA ILE A 85 -28.75 13.96 -2.48
C ILE A 85 -29.06 15.38 -2.94
N THR A 86 -28.37 15.88 -3.96
CA THR A 86 -28.62 17.21 -4.53
C THR A 86 -30.04 17.31 -5.08
N ALA A 87 -30.52 16.27 -5.77
CA ALA A 87 -31.89 16.21 -6.28
C ALA A 87 -32.93 16.20 -5.14
N ILE A 88 -32.73 15.40 -4.10
CA ILE A 88 -33.61 15.34 -2.92
C ILE A 88 -33.71 16.71 -2.26
N ARG A 89 -32.58 17.38 -2.00
CA ARG A 89 -32.54 18.72 -1.39
C ARG A 89 -33.23 19.76 -2.27
N THR A 90 -33.01 19.70 -3.57
CA THR A 90 -33.65 20.60 -4.53
C THR A 90 -35.17 20.45 -4.50
N GLN A 91 -35.67 19.20 -4.52
CA GLN A 91 -37.10 18.92 -4.49
C GLN A 91 -37.73 19.35 -3.15
N ALA A 92 -37.04 19.10 -2.03
CA ALA A 92 -37.48 19.54 -0.71
C ALA A 92 -37.60 21.08 -0.65
N GLY A 93 -36.59 21.80 -1.17
CA GLY A 93 -36.62 23.27 -1.23
C GLY A 93 -37.70 23.82 -2.18
N ILE A 94 -38.05 23.10 -3.25
CA ILE A 94 -39.18 23.47 -4.13
C ILE A 94 -40.51 23.32 -3.36
N VAL A 95 -40.73 22.19 -2.69
CA VAL A 95 -41.96 21.92 -1.91
C VAL A 95 -42.13 22.95 -0.80
N GLN A 96 -41.06 23.29 -0.08
CA GLN A 96 -41.09 24.35 0.95
C GLN A 96 -41.46 25.72 0.38
N ARG A 97 -40.99 26.07 -0.82
CA ARG A 97 -41.31 27.33 -1.48
C ARG A 97 -42.76 27.40 -1.97
N LEU A 98 -43.29 26.30 -2.49
CA LEU A 98 -44.67 26.21 -2.98
C LEU A 98 -45.71 26.26 -1.86
N ALA A 99 -45.36 25.80 -0.65
CA ALA A 99 -46.23 25.81 0.52
C ALA A 99 -45.63 26.62 1.67
N ALA A 100 -45.15 27.83 1.37
CA ALA A 100 -44.40 28.67 2.32
C ALA A 100 -45.17 28.98 3.62
N ASP A 101 -46.49 29.03 3.57
CA ASP A 101 -47.34 29.36 4.73
C ASP A 101 -47.72 28.12 5.57
N ASN A 102 -47.39 26.92 5.09
CA ASN A 102 -47.67 25.68 5.81
C ASN A 102 -46.49 25.30 6.72
N ALA A 103 -46.65 25.49 8.02
CA ALA A 103 -45.62 25.19 9.01
C ALA A 103 -45.15 23.73 9.00
N SER A 104 -46.07 22.78 8.80
CA SER A 104 -45.76 21.34 8.75
C SER A 104 -44.89 20.98 7.54
N VAL A 105 -45.17 21.61 6.38
CA VAL A 105 -44.37 21.41 5.16
C VAL A 105 -42.98 22.02 5.31
N LYS A 106 -42.87 23.21 5.91
CA LYS A 106 -41.57 23.82 6.24
C LYS A 106 -40.72 22.92 7.14
N GLN A 107 -41.31 22.42 8.23
CA GLN A 107 -40.62 21.52 9.16
C GLN A 107 -40.17 20.22 8.49
N SER A 108 -41.04 19.62 7.68
CA SER A 108 -40.72 18.38 6.95
C SER A 108 -39.57 18.60 5.95
N GLY A 109 -39.57 19.71 5.22
CA GLY A 109 -38.48 20.02 4.29
C GLY A 109 -37.14 20.29 5.00
N GLN A 110 -37.16 20.92 6.19
CA GLN A 110 -35.95 21.13 7.00
C GLN A 110 -35.40 19.79 7.51
N LEU A 111 -36.27 18.88 7.92
CA LEU A 111 -35.87 17.53 8.33
C LEU A 111 -35.26 16.74 7.15
N ILE A 112 -35.85 16.83 5.96
CA ILE A 112 -35.29 16.21 4.75
C ILE A 112 -33.91 16.78 4.44
N GLU A 113 -33.72 18.10 4.57
CA GLU A 113 -32.41 18.74 4.37
C GLU A 113 -31.38 18.25 5.38
N GLN A 114 -31.72 18.20 6.67
CA GLN A 114 -30.84 17.68 7.72
C GLN A 114 -30.44 16.22 7.48
N LEU A 115 -31.42 15.36 7.16
CA LEU A 115 -31.15 13.95 6.87
C LEU A 115 -30.27 13.79 5.63
N SER A 116 -30.53 14.57 4.58
CA SER A 116 -29.75 14.57 3.34
C SER A 116 -28.29 14.96 3.59
N LEU A 117 -28.05 15.99 4.42
CA LEU A 117 -26.70 16.39 4.83
C LEU A 117 -26.04 15.29 5.68
N GLY A 118 -26.76 14.68 6.61
CA GLY A 118 -26.25 13.57 7.41
C GLY A 118 -25.82 12.36 6.58
N VAL A 119 -26.60 11.99 5.56
CA VAL A 119 -26.24 10.93 4.61
C VAL A 119 -25.03 11.33 3.77
N TYR A 120 -24.99 12.57 3.29
CA TYR A 120 -23.85 13.09 2.53
C TYR A 120 -22.55 12.98 3.33
N ASP A 121 -22.56 13.41 4.59
CA ASP A 121 -21.39 13.34 5.47
C ASP A 121 -21.00 11.90 5.79
N ALA A 122 -21.97 11.01 6.00
CA ALA A 122 -21.70 9.59 6.21
C ALA A 122 -21.03 8.95 4.99
N VAL A 123 -21.53 9.23 3.79
CA VAL A 123 -20.96 8.71 2.54
C VAL A 123 -19.61 9.33 2.26
N ARG A 124 -19.43 10.63 2.47
CA ARG A 124 -18.13 11.31 2.36
C ARG A 124 -17.09 10.67 3.29
N ARG A 125 -17.46 10.31 4.53
CA ARG A 125 -16.59 9.57 5.46
C ARG A 125 -16.23 8.18 4.94
N LEU A 126 -17.17 7.45 4.35
CA LEU A 126 -16.92 6.12 3.77
C LEU A 126 -16.01 6.21 2.54
N LEU A 127 -16.25 7.17 1.66
CA LEU A 127 -15.41 7.45 0.49
C LEU A 127 -13.97 7.79 0.89
N GLY A 128 -13.81 8.59 1.94
CA GLY A 128 -12.49 8.91 2.50
C GLY A 128 -11.72 7.69 3.02
N ARG A 129 -12.41 6.59 3.39
CA ARG A 129 -11.77 5.32 3.75
C ARG A 129 -11.38 4.48 2.53
N LEU A 130 -12.13 4.60 1.43
CA LEU A 130 -11.86 3.86 0.19
C LEU A 130 -10.66 4.45 -0.56
N ARG A 131 -10.60 5.77 -0.70
CA ARG A 131 -9.46 6.46 -1.29
C ARG A 131 -9.35 7.89 -0.74
N PRO A 132 -8.19 8.34 -0.27
CA PRO A 132 -8.03 9.70 0.19
C PRO A 132 -8.07 10.67 -0.99
N ARG A 133 -9.26 11.17 -1.31
CA ARG A 133 -9.48 12.10 -2.44
C ARG A 133 -8.67 13.39 -2.33
N GLN A 134 -8.28 13.78 -1.11
CA GLN A 134 -7.36 14.91 -0.94
C GLN A 134 -6.07 14.72 -1.76
N LEU A 135 -5.62 13.49 -2.01
CA LEU A 135 -4.40 13.21 -2.79
C LEU A 135 -4.57 13.32 -4.31
N ASP A 136 -5.82 13.44 -4.81
CA ASP A 136 -6.08 13.66 -6.24
C ASP A 136 -5.72 15.07 -6.65
N ASP A 137 -6.07 16.05 -5.81
CA ASP A 137 -5.93 17.48 -6.13
C ASP A 137 -4.85 18.19 -5.29
N LEU A 138 -4.35 17.55 -4.22
CA LEU A 138 -3.37 18.13 -3.29
C LEU A 138 -2.10 17.29 -3.18
N THR A 139 -1.00 17.97 -2.80
CA THR A 139 0.22 17.28 -2.36
C THR A 139 -0.05 16.50 -1.06
N LEU A 140 0.79 15.51 -0.73
CA LEU A 140 0.62 14.72 0.49
C LEU A 140 0.68 15.61 1.73
N GLU A 141 1.60 16.57 1.77
CA GLU A 141 1.67 17.54 2.87
C GLU A 141 0.36 18.31 3.04
N GLN A 142 -0.16 18.87 1.95
CA GLN A 142 -1.41 19.64 1.95
C GLN A 142 -2.61 18.79 2.37
N ALA A 143 -2.65 17.54 1.91
CA ALA A 143 -3.68 16.59 2.30
C ALA A 143 -3.65 16.31 3.81
N ILE A 144 -2.49 16.08 4.41
CA ILE A 144 -2.34 15.87 5.86
C ILE A 144 -2.71 17.13 6.64
N ARG A 145 -2.31 18.32 6.20
CA ARG A 145 -2.74 19.59 6.81
C ARG A 145 -4.25 19.79 6.73
N SER A 146 -4.88 19.41 5.61
CA SER A 146 -6.35 19.44 5.48
C SER A 146 -7.00 18.48 6.47
N LEU A 147 -6.49 17.27 6.59
CA LEU A 147 -6.99 16.27 7.52
C LEU A 147 -6.93 16.75 8.98
N MET A 148 -5.80 17.34 9.41
CA MET A 148 -5.66 17.91 10.76
C MET A 148 -6.71 19.00 11.04
N ARG A 149 -7.01 19.84 10.04
CA ARG A 149 -8.07 20.86 10.13
C ARG A 149 -9.47 20.25 10.17
N GLU A 150 -9.76 19.28 9.32
CA GLU A 150 -11.05 18.57 9.26
C GLU A 150 -11.37 17.84 10.57
N MET A 151 -10.35 17.41 11.31
CA MET A 151 -10.51 16.75 12.62
C MET A 151 -10.72 17.73 13.78
N GLU A 152 -10.61 19.04 13.52
CA GLU A 152 -10.79 20.12 14.49
C GLU A 152 -9.93 19.91 15.75
N LEU A 153 -8.66 19.53 15.57
CA LEU A 153 -7.75 19.20 16.68
C LEU A 153 -7.65 20.35 17.70
N GLU A 154 -7.52 21.59 17.22
CA GLU A 154 -7.49 22.79 18.07
C GLU A 154 -8.81 22.99 18.84
N GLY A 155 -9.96 22.74 18.19
CA GLY A 155 -11.27 22.79 18.83
C GLY A 155 -11.46 21.72 19.92
N ARG A 156 -10.63 20.67 19.88
CA ARG A 156 -10.55 19.61 20.90
C ARG A 156 -9.46 19.87 21.95
N GLY A 157 -8.78 21.01 21.90
CA GLY A 157 -7.69 21.37 22.82
C GLY A 157 -6.35 20.68 22.52
N ILE A 158 -6.19 20.10 21.32
CA ILE A 158 -4.98 19.43 20.89
C ILE A 158 -4.15 20.38 20.02
N VAL A 159 -2.97 20.78 20.50
CA VAL A 159 -2.04 21.60 19.73
C VAL A 159 -1.41 20.75 18.63
N SER A 160 -1.59 21.14 17.37
CA SER A 160 -1.14 20.34 16.24
C SER A 160 0.01 21.03 15.48
N HIS A 161 1.14 20.35 15.35
CA HIS A 161 2.26 20.75 14.51
C HIS A 161 2.47 19.72 13.40
N LEU A 162 2.97 20.14 12.24
CA LEU A 162 3.38 19.22 11.17
C LEU A 162 4.78 19.60 10.72
N GLU A 163 5.73 18.76 11.07
CA GLU A 163 7.10 18.87 10.58
C GLU A 163 7.25 18.06 9.28
N TRP A 164 7.47 18.77 8.16
CA TRP A 164 7.56 18.16 6.84
C TRP A 164 9.01 18.15 6.33
N ARG A 165 9.56 16.95 6.09
CA ARG A 165 10.94 16.76 5.59
C ARG A 165 11.02 15.72 4.47
N ILE A 166 9.90 15.44 3.80
CA ILE A 166 9.79 14.40 2.77
C ILE A 166 9.88 15.05 1.39
N ASP A 167 10.74 14.52 0.51
CA ASP A 167 10.71 14.84 -0.92
C ASP A 167 9.61 14.01 -1.59
N GLU A 168 8.48 14.66 -1.89
CA GLU A 168 7.32 14.00 -2.50
C GLU A 168 7.60 13.49 -3.92
N SER A 169 8.58 14.04 -4.64
CA SER A 169 8.89 13.64 -6.02
C SER A 169 9.48 12.24 -6.12
N ALA A 170 10.08 11.75 -5.03
CA ALA A 170 10.64 10.41 -4.92
C ALA A 170 9.59 9.35 -4.54
N LEU A 171 8.36 9.75 -4.21
CA LEU A 171 7.29 8.84 -3.79
C LEU A 171 6.44 8.38 -4.96
N SER A 172 6.14 7.08 -5.01
CA SER A 172 5.07 6.57 -5.87
C SER A 172 3.70 6.98 -5.35
N GLU A 173 2.67 6.96 -6.21
CA GLU A 173 1.28 7.25 -5.80
C GLU A 173 0.84 6.32 -4.64
N ASN A 174 1.20 5.04 -4.72
CA ASN A 174 0.91 4.07 -3.66
C ASN A 174 1.57 4.42 -2.33
N GLN A 175 2.82 4.92 -2.35
CA GLN A 175 3.50 5.37 -1.14
C GLN A 175 2.82 6.61 -0.55
N ARG A 176 2.39 7.56 -1.39
CA ARG A 176 1.62 8.74 -0.93
C ARG A 176 0.32 8.33 -0.26
N VAL A 177 -0.47 7.45 -0.88
CA VAL A 177 -1.72 6.93 -0.32
C VAL A 177 -1.48 6.21 1.00
N THR A 178 -0.44 5.36 1.06
CA THR A 178 -0.10 4.60 2.27
C THR A 178 0.28 5.52 3.43
N LEU A 179 1.17 6.49 3.19
CA LEU A 179 1.59 7.45 4.21
C LEU A 179 0.40 8.27 4.73
N PHE A 180 -0.47 8.74 3.83
CA PHE A 180 -1.68 9.44 4.22
C PHE A 180 -2.56 8.59 5.15
N ARG A 181 -2.79 7.32 4.80
CA ARG A 181 -3.60 6.40 5.61
C ARG A 181 -2.98 6.15 6.99
N VAL A 182 -1.66 6.03 7.08
CA VAL A 182 -0.95 5.90 8.35
C VAL A 182 -1.18 7.14 9.22
N CYS A 183 -1.00 8.34 8.67
CA CYS A 183 -1.27 9.59 9.39
C CYS A 183 -2.74 9.69 9.81
N GLN A 184 -3.66 9.30 8.93
CA GLN A 184 -5.10 9.32 9.21
C GLN A 184 -5.48 8.42 10.38
N GLU A 185 -5.01 7.18 10.38
CA GLU A 185 -5.33 6.26 11.46
C GLU A 185 -4.62 6.66 12.76
N GLY A 186 -3.39 7.17 12.68
CA GLY A 186 -2.68 7.73 13.84
C GLY A 186 -3.45 8.87 14.50
N LEU A 187 -3.89 9.86 13.72
CA LEU A 187 -4.68 10.98 14.22
C LEU A 187 -6.05 10.54 14.77
N ASN A 188 -6.71 9.58 14.12
CA ASN A 188 -7.98 9.01 14.56
C ASN A 188 -7.83 8.33 15.93
N ASN A 189 -6.75 7.57 16.13
CA ASN A 189 -6.44 6.94 17.41
C ASN A 189 -6.15 7.98 18.50
N ILE A 190 -5.41 9.05 18.17
CA ILE A 190 -5.16 10.15 19.11
C ILE A 190 -6.48 10.77 19.59
N VAL A 191 -7.35 11.16 18.66
CA VAL A 191 -8.62 11.82 18.98
C VAL A 191 -9.56 10.92 19.79
N LYS A 192 -9.50 9.61 19.60
CA LYS A 192 -10.41 8.67 20.29
C LYS A 192 -9.87 8.12 21.60
N HIS A 193 -8.55 8.01 21.76
CA HIS A 193 -7.98 7.13 22.77
C HIS A 193 -6.81 7.73 23.55
N ALA A 194 -6.20 8.83 23.10
CA ALA A 194 -4.90 9.25 23.67
C ALA A 194 -4.97 10.35 24.74
N ASP A 195 -6.12 11.02 24.96
CA ASP A 195 -6.23 12.23 25.81
C ASP A 195 -5.05 13.20 25.63
N ALA A 196 -4.59 13.34 24.38
CA ALA A 196 -3.36 14.06 24.06
C ALA A 196 -3.60 15.58 24.08
N SER A 197 -2.66 16.34 24.64
CA SER A 197 -2.67 17.81 24.58
C SER A 197 -1.94 18.37 23.36
N ALA A 198 -1.12 17.56 22.68
CA ALA A 198 -0.39 17.95 21.48
C ALA A 198 -0.08 16.76 20.56
N VAL A 199 0.09 17.04 19.27
CA VAL A 199 0.57 16.09 18.24
C VAL A 199 1.56 16.79 17.30
N THR A 200 2.57 16.05 16.84
CA THR A 200 3.62 16.52 15.91
C THR A 200 3.85 15.51 14.80
#